data_AF-A0A377DJ36-F1
#
_entry.id   AF-A0A377DJ36-F1
#
_cell.length_a   1.000
_cell.length_b   1.000
_cell.length_c   1.000
_cell.angle_alpha   90.00
_cell.angle_beta   90.00
_cell.angle_gamma   90.00
#
_symmetry.space_group_name_H-M   'P 1'
#
loop_
_entity.id
_entity.type
_entity.pdbx_description
1 polymer ?
#
loop_
_entity_poly.entity_id
_entity_poly.type
_entity_poly.pdbx_seq_one_letter_code
_entity_poly.pdbx_strand_id
1 'polypeptide(L)'
;MSEENKRVLHEVCPWWRGQTVQDRCYGMFTDEQKGLLATGIIKAEGNMTSGDAHLAVNFPLLLEKGLDGLREKVAERRSRINLTVLEDLHGEQFLKAIDIVLVAVSEHIERFAALAREMAATETRESRRDELLAMAENCDLIAHQPPQTFWQALQLCYFIQFDFADRI
;
A
#
# COMPACT_ATOMS: atom_id res chain seq x y z
N MET A 1 19.45 -9.59 12.36
CA MET A 1 19.61 -9.35 10.91
C MET A 1 20.65 -10.33 10.39
N SER A 2 20.35 -11.08 9.33
CA SER A 2 21.28 -12.03 8.72
C SER A 2 22.44 -11.32 8.01
N GLU A 3 23.55 -12.02 7.77
CA GLU A 3 24.65 -11.48 6.95
C GLU A 3 24.20 -11.17 5.51
N GLU A 4 23.27 -11.97 4.98
CA GLU A 4 22.65 -11.69 3.68
C GLU A 4 21.87 -10.37 3.68
N ASN A 5 21.07 -10.11 4.72
CA ASN A 5 20.35 -8.84 4.82
C ASN A 5 21.31 -7.65 4.95
N LYS A 6 22.43 -7.80 5.68
CA LYS A 6 23.48 -6.76 5.73
C LYS A 6 24.05 -6.49 4.35
N ARG A 7 24.37 -7.54 3.58
CA ARG A 7 24.89 -7.43 2.21
C ARG A 7 23.93 -6.65 1.31
N VAL A 8 22.65 -7.03 1.31
CA VAL A 8 21.60 -6.35 0.53
C VAL A 8 21.49 -4.88 0.92
N LEU A 9 21.47 -4.55 2.22
CA LEU A 9 21.40 -3.16 2.67
C LEU A 9 22.66 -2.36 2.29
N HIS A 10 23.84 -2.97 2.30
CA HIS A 10 25.08 -2.34 1.83
C HIS A 10 25.04 -1.99 0.34
N GLU A 11 24.29 -2.74 -0.47
CA GLU A 11 24.07 -2.47 -1.89
C GLU A 11 22.99 -1.39 -2.11
N VAL A 12 21.89 -1.43 -1.35
CA VAL A 12 20.72 -0.53 -1.54
C VAL A 12 20.91 0.86 -0.93
N CYS A 13 21.39 0.95 0.31
CA CYS A 13 21.46 2.22 1.05
C CYS A 13 22.30 3.31 0.36
N PRO A 14 23.43 3.02 -0.30
CA PRO A 14 24.21 4.05 -0.99
C PRO A 14 23.44 4.84 -2.04
N TRP A 15 22.51 4.21 -2.76
CA TRP A 15 21.71 4.89 -3.79
C TRP A 15 20.79 5.95 -3.19
N TRP A 16 20.22 5.69 -2.00
CA TRP A 16 19.25 6.58 -1.36
C TRP A 16 19.86 7.81 -0.69
N ARG A 17 21.18 7.87 -0.50
CA ARG A 17 21.85 9.01 0.15
C ARG A 17 21.58 10.32 -0.58
N GLY A 18 21.13 11.34 0.14
CA GLY A 18 20.74 12.65 -0.41
C GLY A 18 19.34 12.67 -1.03
N GLN A 19 18.66 11.52 -1.10
CA GLN A 19 17.34 11.38 -1.70
C GLN A 19 16.25 11.04 -0.66
N THR A 20 16.63 10.74 0.58
CA THR A 20 15.69 10.45 1.67
C THR A 20 14.95 11.70 2.14
N VAL A 21 13.80 11.51 2.79
CA VAL A 21 13.07 12.60 3.46
C VAL A 21 13.96 13.27 4.49
N GLN A 22 14.63 12.50 5.34
CA GLN A 22 15.54 13.01 6.36
C GLN A 22 16.66 13.87 5.75
N ASP A 23 17.36 13.39 4.72
CA ASP A 23 18.44 14.15 4.07
C ASP A 23 17.93 15.50 3.53
N ARG A 24 16.75 15.51 2.91
CA ARG A 24 16.14 16.73 2.37
C ARG A 24 15.67 17.68 3.48
N CYS A 25 15.14 17.17 4.59
CA CYS A 25 14.83 17.98 5.77
C CYS A 25 16.08 18.70 6.29
N TYR A 26 17.20 18.00 6.47
CA TYR A 26 18.47 18.61 6.90
C TYR A 26 19.07 19.58 5.86
N GLY A 27 18.76 19.39 4.57
CA GLY A 27 19.08 20.34 3.51
C GLY A 27 18.28 21.64 3.57
N MET A 28 17.12 21.66 4.24
CA MET A 28 16.23 22.81 4.35
C MET A 28 16.29 23.51 5.72
N PHE A 29 16.63 22.80 6.79
CA PHE A 29 16.69 23.38 8.13
C PHE A 29 17.75 24.47 8.26
N THR A 30 17.40 25.52 9.01
CA THR A 30 18.37 26.53 9.47
C THR A 30 19.33 25.92 10.50
N ASP A 31 20.48 26.58 10.72
CA ASP A 31 21.46 26.10 11.71
C ASP A 31 20.90 26.11 13.15
N GLU A 32 20.04 27.07 13.47
CA GLU A 32 19.31 27.10 14.74
C GLU A 32 18.43 25.86 14.91
N GLN A 33 17.65 25.50 13.88
CA GLN A 33 16.77 24.33 13.92
C GLN A 33 17.57 23.03 14.08
N LYS A 34 18.72 22.92 13.40
CA LYS A 34 19.65 21.79 13.57
C LYS A 34 20.20 21.74 14.99
N GLY A 35 20.58 22.89 15.56
CA GLY A 35 21.03 22.99 16.95
C GLY A 35 19.96 22.52 17.94
N LEU A 36 18.71 22.95 17.76
CA LEU A 36 17.57 22.53 18.59
C LEU A 36 17.35 21.02 18.54
N LEU A 37 17.32 20.43 17.34
CA LEU A 37 17.18 18.97 17.18
C LEU A 37 18.34 18.21 17.83
N ALA A 38 19.57 18.71 17.70
CA ALA A 38 20.76 18.09 18.30
C ALA A 38 20.73 18.10 19.84
N THR A 39 20.11 19.11 20.47
CA THR A 39 19.92 19.11 21.93
C THR A 39 18.89 18.08 22.39
N GLY A 40 17.98 17.66 21.50
CA GLY A 40 16.85 16.79 21.83
C GLY A 40 15.71 17.46 22.61
N ILE A 41 15.75 18.78 22.83
CA ILE A 41 14.66 19.53 23.49
C ILE A 41 13.39 19.58 22.63
N ILE A 42 13.57 19.63 21.31
CA ILE A 42 12.52 19.45 20.30
C ILE A 42 12.92 18.23 19.48
N LYS A 43 11.98 17.31 19.26
CA LYS A 43 12.19 16.10 18.47
C LYS A 43 11.09 15.94 17.43
N ALA A 44 11.51 15.67 16.21
CA ALA A 44 10.63 15.35 15.08
C ALA A 44 11.16 14.13 14.31
N GLU A 45 11.89 13.25 15.02
CA GLU A 45 12.61 12.13 14.41
C GLU A 45 11.65 11.18 13.67
N GLY A 46 10.53 10.79 14.29
CA GLY A 46 9.52 9.94 13.66
C GLY A 46 9.03 10.49 12.33
N ASN A 47 8.77 11.80 12.24
CA ASN A 47 8.30 12.43 11.00
C ASN A 47 9.36 12.43 9.87
N MET A 48 10.65 12.37 10.22
CA MET A 48 11.74 12.36 9.24
C MET A 48 12.14 10.94 8.82
N THR A 49 11.88 9.94 9.69
CA THR A 49 12.35 8.56 9.51
C THR A 49 11.24 7.58 9.14
N SER A 50 9.96 7.94 9.28
CA SER A 50 8.82 7.12 8.88
C SER A 50 7.77 7.90 8.08
N GLY A 51 6.86 7.17 7.44
CA GLY A 51 5.61 7.75 6.93
C GLY A 51 4.71 8.22 8.06
N ASP A 52 3.70 9.04 7.74
CA ASP A 52 2.78 9.61 8.74
C ASP A 52 1.75 8.57 9.20
N ALA A 53 0.96 8.01 8.28
CA ALA A 53 -0.04 6.96 8.51
C ALA A 53 -1.19 7.24 9.52
N HIS A 54 -1.12 8.27 10.39
CA HIS A 54 -2.10 8.59 11.45
C HIS A 54 -3.50 9.00 10.95
N LEU A 55 -4.17 8.10 10.24
CA LEU A 55 -5.49 8.29 9.65
C LEU A 55 -6.23 6.95 9.55
N ALA A 56 -7.56 7.00 9.45
CA ALA A 56 -8.38 5.86 9.04
C ALA A 56 -8.79 6.04 7.57
N VAL A 57 -8.53 5.03 6.74
CA VAL A 57 -9.01 5.03 5.35
C VAL A 57 -10.52 4.80 5.28
N ASN A 58 -11.13 5.16 4.15
CA ASN A 58 -12.58 5.04 3.95
C ASN A 58 -12.98 3.59 3.59
N PHE A 59 -12.96 2.70 4.59
CA PHE A 59 -13.40 1.31 4.44
C PHE A 59 -14.85 1.18 3.94
N PRO A 60 -15.84 2.00 4.38
CA PRO A 60 -17.18 1.94 3.80
C PRO A 60 -17.20 2.09 2.28
N LEU A 61 -16.42 3.04 1.73
CA LEU A 61 -16.31 3.22 0.28
C LEU A 61 -15.69 2.01 -0.41
N LEU A 62 -14.62 1.45 0.17
CA LEU A 62 -13.97 0.25 -0.34
C LEU A 62 -14.94 -0.94 -0.40
N LEU A 63 -15.67 -1.18 0.69
CA LEU A 63 -16.62 -2.29 0.79
C LEU A 63 -17.85 -2.09 -0.11
N GLU A 64 -18.26 -0.85 -0.35
CA GLU A 64 -19.36 -0.54 -1.28
C GLU A 64 -18.95 -0.72 -2.74
N LYS A 65 -17.75 -0.28 -3.13
CA LYS A 65 -17.32 -0.20 -4.53
C LYS A 65 -16.47 -1.37 -5.01
N GLY A 66 -15.76 -2.05 -4.12
CA GLY A 66 -14.69 -2.97 -4.51
C GLY A 66 -13.54 -2.24 -5.22
N LEU A 67 -12.52 -2.99 -5.64
CA LEU A 67 -11.35 -2.41 -6.31
C LEU A 67 -11.69 -1.91 -7.72
N ASP A 68 -12.50 -2.65 -8.49
CA ASP A 68 -12.92 -2.21 -9.82
C ASP A 68 -13.81 -0.96 -9.77
N GLY A 69 -14.73 -0.87 -8.81
CA GLY A 69 -15.54 0.34 -8.66
C GLY A 69 -14.71 1.58 -8.26
N LEU A 70 -13.61 1.38 -7.52
CA LEU A 70 -12.64 2.46 -7.27
C LEU A 70 -11.88 2.85 -8.53
N ARG A 71 -11.50 1.89 -9.37
CA ARG A 71 -10.85 2.15 -10.66
C ARG A 71 -11.78 2.86 -11.65
N GLU A 72 -13.04 2.46 -11.70
CA GLU A 72 -14.08 3.16 -12.49
C GLU A 72 -14.23 4.62 -12.04
N LYS A 73 -14.25 4.87 -10.72
CA LYS A 73 -14.27 6.24 -10.17
C LYS A 73 -13.05 7.05 -10.61
N VAL A 74 -11.87 6.44 -10.63
CA VAL A 74 -10.63 7.10 -11.11
C VAL A 74 -10.70 7.37 -12.62
N ALA A 75 -11.13 6.39 -13.42
CA ALA A 75 -11.27 6.53 -14.86
C ALA A 75 -12.27 7.63 -15.24
N GLU A 76 -13.40 7.70 -14.54
CA GLU A 76 -14.39 8.76 -14.71
C GLU A 76 -13.78 10.14 -14.41
N ARG A 77 -13.01 10.28 -13.32
CA ARG A 77 -12.31 11.54 -13.02
C ARG A 77 -11.26 11.90 -14.07
N ARG A 78 -10.51 10.92 -14.59
CA ARG A 78 -9.50 11.12 -15.65
C ARG A 78 -10.13 11.56 -16.96
N SER A 79 -11.33 11.10 -17.30
CA SER A 79 -12.04 11.51 -18.52
C SER A 79 -12.39 13.01 -18.58
N ARG A 80 -12.38 13.69 -17.43
CA ARG A 80 -12.66 15.12 -17.27
C ARG A 80 -11.42 16.01 -17.18
N ILE A 81 -10.23 15.43 -17.33
CA ILE A 81 -8.95 16.17 -17.28
C ILE A 81 -8.77 16.98 -18.55
N ASN A 82 -8.40 18.25 -18.40
CA ASN A 82 -7.86 19.06 -19.49
C ASN A 82 -6.35 19.26 -19.30
N LEU A 83 -5.54 18.60 -20.13
CA LEU A 83 -4.07 18.65 -20.05
C LEU A 83 -3.46 20.03 -20.34
N THR A 84 -4.24 21.00 -20.84
CA THR A 84 -3.78 22.39 -21.00
C THR A 84 -3.98 23.22 -19.74
N VAL A 85 -4.60 22.67 -18.69
CA VAL A 85 -4.73 23.30 -17.37
C VAL A 85 -3.67 22.69 -16.46
N LEU A 86 -2.80 23.54 -15.90
CA LEU A 86 -1.62 23.11 -15.12
C LEU A 86 -2.00 22.20 -13.94
N GLU A 87 -3.07 22.52 -13.23
CA GLU A 87 -3.56 21.72 -12.10
C GLU A 87 -4.03 20.32 -12.55
N ASP A 88 -4.71 20.24 -13.69
CA ASP A 88 -5.18 18.99 -14.27
C ASP A 88 -4.01 18.14 -14.81
N LEU A 89 -2.92 18.75 -15.28
CA LEU A 89 -1.71 18.02 -15.67
C LEU A 89 -1.10 17.26 -14.48
N HIS A 90 -0.99 17.91 -13.32
CA HIS A 90 -0.55 17.25 -12.08
C HIS A 90 -1.58 16.23 -11.59
N GLY A 91 -2.87 16.59 -11.66
CA GLY A 91 -3.99 15.71 -11.31
C GLY A 91 -3.98 14.40 -12.09
N GLU A 92 -3.68 14.44 -13.39
CA GLU A 92 -3.58 13.25 -14.23
C GLU A 92 -2.47 12.30 -13.78
N GLN A 93 -1.29 12.81 -13.43
CA GLN A 93 -0.20 11.95 -12.94
C GLN A 93 -0.59 11.28 -11.62
N PHE A 94 -1.28 12.01 -10.73
CA PHE A 94 -1.76 11.46 -9.47
C PHE A 94 -2.84 10.38 -9.68
N LEU A 95 -3.83 10.64 -10.54
CA LEU A 95 -4.88 9.68 -10.86
C LEU A 95 -4.33 8.42 -11.54
N LYS A 96 -3.34 8.58 -12.42
CA LYS A 96 -2.61 7.45 -13.02
C LYS A 96 -1.89 6.62 -11.96
N ALA A 97 -1.23 7.27 -11.00
CA ALA A 97 -0.57 6.54 -9.90
C ALA A 97 -1.57 5.76 -9.05
N ILE A 98 -2.76 6.32 -8.78
CA ILE A 98 -3.83 5.61 -8.06
C ILE A 98 -4.27 4.36 -8.84
N ASP A 99 -4.55 4.48 -10.14
CA ASP A 99 -4.98 3.32 -10.96
C ASP A 99 -3.92 2.22 -10.98
N ILE A 100 -2.63 2.57 -11.11
CA ILE A 100 -1.52 1.60 -11.04
C ILE A 100 -1.51 0.85 -9.70
N VAL A 101 -1.68 1.56 -8.58
CA VAL A 101 -1.69 0.93 -7.25
C VAL A 101 -2.93 0.05 -7.08
N LEU A 102 -4.11 0.49 -7.52
CA LEU A 102 -5.32 -0.34 -7.44
C LEU A 102 -5.17 -1.65 -8.23
N VAL A 103 -4.58 -1.61 -9.43
CA VAL A 103 -4.22 -2.81 -10.19
C VAL A 103 -3.27 -3.71 -9.41
N ALA A 104 -2.20 -3.13 -8.85
CA ALA A 104 -1.21 -3.90 -8.09
C ALA A 104 -1.83 -4.58 -6.84
N VAL A 105 -2.79 -3.93 -6.17
CA VAL A 105 -3.52 -4.53 -5.04
C VAL A 105 -4.38 -5.70 -5.51
N SER A 106 -5.14 -5.55 -6.60
CA SER A 106 -5.89 -6.66 -7.20
C SER A 106 -4.99 -7.85 -7.53
N GLU A 107 -3.87 -7.60 -8.22
CA GLU A 107 -2.87 -8.64 -8.54
C GLU A 107 -2.27 -9.27 -7.27
N HIS A 108 -2.06 -8.49 -6.20
CA HIS A 108 -1.55 -9.01 -4.94
C HIS A 108 -2.55 -9.97 -4.28
N ILE A 109 -3.83 -9.63 -4.25
CA ILE A 109 -4.91 -10.49 -3.74
C ILE A 109 -5.01 -11.77 -4.57
N GLU A 110 -4.94 -11.67 -5.90
CA GLU A 110 -4.94 -12.84 -6.80
C GLU A 110 -3.75 -13.78 -6.56
N ARG A 111 -2.58 -13.23 -6.23
CA ARG A 111 -1.41 -14.05 -5.84
C ARG A 111 -1.68 -14.86 -4.58
N PHE A 112 -2.41 -14.32 -3.60
CA PHE A 112 -2.84 -15.09 -2.43
C PHE A 112 -3.89 -16.14 -2.77
N ALA A 113 -4.79 -15.85 -3.72
CA ALA A 113 -5.72 -16.85 -4.23
C ALA A 113 -4.97 -18.03 -4.87
N ALA A 114 -3.99 -17.74 -5.73
CA ALA A 114 -3.14 -18.76 -6.36
C ALA A 114 -2.37 -19.59 -5.34
N LEU A 115 -1.74 -18.93 -4.34
CA LEU A 115 -1.02 -19.62 -3.26
C LEU A 115 -1.95 -20.50 -2.42
N ALA A 116 -3.15 -20.03 -2.09
CA ALA A 116 -4.11 -20.82 -1.34
C ALA A 116 -4.52 -22.10 -2.10
N ARG A 117 -4.72 -22.02 -3.42
CA ARG A 117 -4.97 -23.21 -4.27
C ARG A 117 -3.76 -24.15 -4.32
N GLU A 118 -2.55 -23.62 -4.44
CA GLU A 118 -1.32 -24.43 -4.42
C GLU A 118 -1.19 -25.21 -3.10
N MET A 119 -1.41 -24.53 -1.98
CA MET A 119 -1.38 -25.16 -0.65
C MET A 119 -2.49 -26.21 -0.51
N ALA A 120 -3.70 -25.92 -0.99
CA ALA A 120 -4.82 -26.85 -0.95
C ALA A 120 -4.53 -28.16 -1.70
N ALA A 121 -3.79 -28.09 -2.83
CA ALA A 121 -3.44 -29.27 -3.62
C ALA A 121 -2.53 -30.26 -2.89
N THR A 122 -1.79 -29.81 -1.88
CA THR A 122 -0.86 -30.65 -1.09
C THR A 122 -1.33 -30.91 0.35
N GLU A 123 -2.45 -30.29 0.77
CA GLU A 123 -2.98 -30.44 2.12
C GLU A 123 -3.69 -31.79 2.28
N THR A 124 -3.34 -32.52 3.34
CA THR A 124 -3.85 -33.87 3.60
C THR A 124 -5.12 -33.85 4.45
N ARG A 125 -5.33 -32.79 5.23
CA ARG A 125 -6.53 -32.62 6.06
C ARG A 125 -7.65 -31.99 5.24
N GLU A 126 -8.70 -32.77 5.01
CA GLU A 126 -9.88 -32.34 4.25
C GLU A 126 -10.45 -31.00 4.71
N SER A 127 -10.65 -30.81 6.02
CA SER A 127 -11.18 -29.55 6.56
C SER A 127 -10.31 -28.34 6.22
N ARG A 128 -8.98 -28.49 6.25
CA ARG A 128 -8.06 -27.40 5.93
C ARG A 128 -7.97 -27.14 4.44
N ARG A 129 -8.03 -28.19 3.62
CA ARG A 129 -8.10 -28.05 2.15
C ARG A 129 -9.33 -27.23 1.76
N ASP A 130 -10.49 -27.55 2.33
CA ASP A 130 -11.74 -26.86 2.02
C ASP A 130 -11.72 -25.40 2.49
N GLU A 131 -11.10 -25.11 3.65
CA GLU A 131 -10.83 -23.73 4.09
C GLU A 131 -9.94 -22.96 3.10
N LEU A 132 -8.86 -23.58 2.59
CA LEU A 132 -7.95 -22.94 1.64
C LEU A 132 -8.63 -22.65 0.29
N LEU A 133 -9.49 -23.56 -0.17
CA LEU A 133 -10.29 -23.34 -1.38
C LEU A 133 -11.28 -22.19 -1.18
N ALA A 134 -11.96 -22.13 -0.03
CA ALA A 134 -12.83 -21.00 0.30
C ALA A 134 -12.06 -19.67 0.41
N MET A 135 -10.83 -19.68 0.95
CA MET A 135 -9.96 -18.50 0.95
C MET A 135 -9.62 -18.06 -0.47
N ALA A 136 -9.29 -18.99 -1.37
CA ALA A 136 -9.00 -18.68 -2.76
C ALA A 136 -10.20 -18.03 -3.46
N GLU A 137 -11.39 -18.64 -3.35
CA GLU A 137 -12.64 -18.11 -3.92
C GLU A 137 -12.97 -16.72 -3.38
N ASN A 138 -12.78 -16.50 -2.07
CA ASN A 138 -12.97 -15.19 -1.48
C ASN A 138 -11.99 -14.16 -2.03
N CYS A 139 -10.71 -14.52 -2.20
CA CYS A 139 -9.70 -13.65 -2.79
C CYS A 139 -10.01 -13.31 -4.25
N ASP A 140 -10.42 -14.29 -5.07
CA ASP A 140 -10.79 -14.06 -6.47
C ASP A 140 -11.90 -13.02 -6.60
N LEU A 141 -12.90 -13.08 -5.71
CA LEU A 141 -14.02 -12.16 -5.72
C LEU A 141 -13.59 -10.75 -5.29
N ILE A 142 -12.92 -10.62 -4.14
CA ILE A 142 -12.58 -9.30 -3.58
C ILE A 142 -11.41 -8.61 -4.28
N ALA A 143 -10.65 -9.33 -5.12
CA ALA A 143 -9.65 -8.74 -6.00
C ALA A 143 -10.25 -7.72 -6.98
N HIS A 144 -11.56 -7.83 -7.26
CA HIS A 144 -12.23 -7.00 -8.25
C HIS A 144 -13.54 -6.41 -7.70
N GLN A 145 -14.40 -7.25 -7.15
CA GLN A 145 -15.79 -6.92 -6.83
C GLN A 145 -16.00 -6.54 -5.35
N PRO A 146 -17.11 -5.85 -5.03
CA PRO A 146 -17.54 -5.67 -3.65
C PRO A 146 -17.73 -7.01 -2.92
N PRO A 147 -17.30 -7.14 -1.65
CA PRO A 147 -17.50 -8.34 -0.87
C PRO A 147 -18.99 -8.61 -0.62
N GLN A 148 -19.39 -9.88 -0.70
CA GLN A 148 -20.78 -10.34 -0.55
C GLN A 148 -21.02 -11.07 0.77
N THR A 149 -19.95 -11.48 1.46
CA THR A 149 -20.01 -12.16 2.76
C THR A 149 -19.20 -11.40 3.81
N PHE A 150 -19.48 -11.67 5.09
CA PHE A 150 -18.70 -11.10 6.19
C PHE A 150 -17.21 -11.48 6.09
N TRP A 151 -16.90 -12.72 5.70
CA TRP A 151 -15.52 -13.18 5.56
C TRP A 151 -14.80 -12.40 4.45
N GLN A 152 -15.43 -12.22 3.29
CA GLN A 152 -14.87 -11.43 2.19
C GLN A 152 -14.62 -9.98 2.62
N ALA A 153 -15.57 -9.36 3.33
CA ALA A 153 -15.43 -7.99 3.82
C ALA A 153 -14.26 -7.84 4.80
N LEU A 154 -14.15 -8.77 5.76
CA LEU A 154 -13.05 -8.78 6.72
C LEU A 154 -11.70 -9.02 6.03
N GLN A 155 -11.64 -9.96 5.09
CA GLN A 155 -10.44 -10.28 4.32
C GLN A 155 -9.98 -9.07 3.48
N LEU A 156 -10.90 -8.36 2.82
CA LEU A 156 -10.59 -7.16 2.04
C LEU A 156 -10.10 -6.01 2.93
N CYS A 157 -10.77 -5.76 4.06
CA CYS A 157 -10.29 -4.80 5.05
C CYS A 157 -8.89 -5.14 5.55
N TYR A 158 -8.60 -6.43 5.78
CA TYR A 158 -7.28 -6.87 6.20
C TYR A 158 -6.23 -6.68 5.11
N PHE A 159 -6.52 -6.97 3.85
CA PHE A 159 -5.59 -6.70 2.75
C PHE A 159 -5.22 -5.22 2.68
N ILE A 160 -6.21 -4.34 2.74
CA ILE A 160 -5.93 -2.90 2.74
C ILE A 160 -5.18 -2.50 4.01
N GLN A 161 -5.55 -2.98 5.19
CA GLN A 161 -4.79 -2.67 6.41
C GLN A 161 -3.34 -3.15 6.31
N PHE A 162 -3.10 -4.36 5.79
CA PHE A 162 -1.77 -4.95 5.63
C PHE A 162 -0.92 -4.17 4.62
N ASP A 163 -1.47 -3.87 3.46
CA ASP A 163 -0.81 -3.11 2.40
C ASP A 163 -0.46 -1.68 2.86
N PHE A 164 -1.24 -1.11 3.78
CA PHE A 164 -0.99 0.20 4.36
C PHE A 164 -0.11 0.20 5.62
N ALA A 165 -0.09 -0.86 6.44
CA ALA A 165 0.47 -0.81 7.80
C ALA A 165 1.78 -1.57 8.02
N ASP A 166 2.12 -2.58 7.21
CA ASP A 166 3.26 -3.48 7.51
C ASP A 166 4.62 -3.03 6.90
N ARG A 167 4.76 -1.72 6.65
CA ARG A 167 6.07 -1.09 6.35
C ARG A 167 6.36 0.14 7.23
N ILE A 168 6.08 0.02 8.52
CA ILE A 168 6.56 0.94 9.58
C ILE A 168 7.59 0.20 10.43
#